data_AF-A0A318MVI4-F1
#
_entry.id   AF-A0A318MVI4-F1
#
_cell.length_a   1.000
_cell.length_b   1.000
_cell.length_c   1.000
_cell.angle_alpha   90.00
_cell.angle_beta   90.00
_cell.angle_gamma   90.00
#
_symmetry.space_group_name_H-M   'P 1'
#
loop_
_entity.id
_entity.type
_entity.pdbx_description
1 polymer ?
#
loop_
_entity_poly.entity_id
_entity_poly.type
_entity_poly.pdbx_seq_one_letter_code
_entity_poly.pdbx_strand_id
1 'polypeptide(L)'
;MTDHEIRSESREIQTLYRPQVEQLGMELHHRSGGLEGHVDGDICRGRFQANPAGPYCLVIWHDITFMREMNFSEYAMTDYACLTLDESPASNPASYGLQPCTMQEGNMASLVQRAGSVTNRMPAGSRSRTRSICILPDYFMELENQWPGQIKGLFDAFCQPWPPGIALAALTAMSKLPP
;
A
#
# COMPACT_ATOMS: atom_id res chain seq x y z
N MET A 1 13.38 -3.28 33.07
CA MET A 1 12.05 -2.65 32.95
C MET A 1 12.02 -2.10 31.54
N THR A 2 11.46 -2.87 30.62
CA THR A 2 11.58 -2.67 29.17
C THR A 2 10.67 -1.54 28.73
N ASP A 3 11.27 -0.41 28.36
CA ASP A 3 10.64 0.60 27.51
C ASP A 3 10.27 -0.08 26.19
N HIS A 4 9.04 -0.58 26.12
CA HIS A 4 8.35 -0.72 24.86
C HIS A 4 8.07 0.71 24.40
N GLU A 5 9.09 1.38 23.86
CA GLU A 5 8.87 2.55 23.03
C GLU A 5 7.87 2.11 21.98
N ILE A 6 6.64 2.60 22.13
CA ILE A 6 5.68 2.70 21.04
C ILE A 6 6.42 3.55 20.03
N ARG A 7 7.14 2.91 19.10
CA ARG A 7 7.85 3.60 18.05
C ARG A 7 6.77 4.29 17.25
N SER A 8 6.57 5.59 17.51
CA SER A 8 5.52 6.34 16.85
C SER A 8 5.81 6.24 15.37
N GLU A 9 4.88 5.65 14.62
CA GLU A 9 4.89 5.66 13.17
C GLU A 9 5.20 7.08 12.65
N SER A 10 6.03 7.17 11.62
CA SER A 10 6.37 8.46 11.03
C SER A 10 5.11 9.10 10.44
N ARG A 11 5.09 10.44 10.42
CA ARG A 11 3.95 11.19 9.88
C ARG A 11 3.74 10.85 8.41
N GLU A 12 4.81 10.62 7.68
CA GLU A 12 4.84 10.21 6.29
C GLU A 12 4.10 8.88 6.10
N ILE A 13 4.41 7.85 6.90
CA ILE A 13 3.71 6.56 6.86
C ILE A 13 2.22 6.73 7.19
N GLN A 14 1.89 7.53 8.19
CA GLN A 14 0.49 7.82 8.54
C GLN A 14 -0.29 8.41 7.37
N THR A 15 0.32 9.30 6.57
CA THR A 15 -0.39 9.91 5.43
C THR A 15 -0.79 8.91 4.36
N LEU A 16 -0.08 7.78 4.24
CA LEU A 16 -0.37 6.76 3.23
C LEU A 16 -1.69 6.00 3.45
N TYR A 17 -2.27 6.05 4.65
CA TYR A 17 -3.50 5.31 4.94
C TYR A 17 -4.56 6.09 5.74
N ARG A 18 -4.18 7.03 6.62
CA ARG A 18 -5.17 7.69 7.51
C ARG A 18 -6.21 8.50 6.73
N PRO A 19 -5.83 9.42 5.81
CA PRO A 19 -6.81 10.19 5.05
C PRO A 19 -7.80 9.31 4.27
N GLN A 20 -7.32 8.19 3.72
CA GLN A 20 -8.08 7.24 2.95
C GLN A 20 -9.10 6.52 3.83
N VAL A 21 -8.68 6.04 4.99
CA VAL A 21 -9.55 5.32 5.92
C VAL A 21 -10.62 6.24 6.53
N GLU A 22 -10.26 7.50 6.83
CA GLU A 22 -11.19 8.51 7.33
C GLU A 22 -12.30 8.82 6.31
N GLN A 23 -11.97 8.90 5.01
CA GLN A 23 -12.96 9.08 3.93
C GLN A 23 -13.96 7.92 3.84
N LEU A 24 -13.55 6.71 4.23
CA LEU A 24 -14.41 5.54 4.26
C LEU A 24 -15.26 5.46 5.54
N GLY A 25 -15.05 6.38 6.49
CA GLY A 25 -15.71 6.39 7.78
C GLY A 25 -15.30 5.22 8.67
N MET A 26 -14.10 4.66 8.51
CA MET A 26 -13.61 3.64 9.42
C MET A 26 -12.78 4.25 10.55
N GLU A 27 -12.94 3.71 11.75
CA GLU A 27 -12.03 3.93 12.86
C GLU A 27 -11.00 2.80 12.90
N LEU A 28 -9.73 3.15 13.10
CA LEU A 28 -8.65 2.18 13.22
C LEU A 28 -8.31 1.93 14.68
N HIS A 29 -8.14 0.66 15.02
CA HIS A 29 -7.77 0.21 16.35
C HIS A 29 -6.50 -0.63 16.30
N HIS A 30 -5.63 -0.45 17.30
CA HIS A 30 -4.44 -1.29 17.40
C HIS A 30 -4.81 -2.73 17.78
N ARG A 31 -4.36 -3.70 16.99
CA ARG A 31 -4.49 -5.14 17.24
C ARG A 31 -3.24 -5.86 16.78
N SER A 32 -2.73 -6.78 17.59
CA SER A 32 -1.66 -7.73 17.22
C SER A 32 -0.43 -7.14 16.52
N GLY A 33 -0.05 -5.88 16.81
CA GLY A 33 1.11 -5.20 16.21
C GLY A 33 0.81 -4.32 15.00
N GLY A 34 -0.46 -4.20 14.59
CA GLY A 34 -0.91 -3.33 13.50
C GLY A 34 -2.15 -2.52 13.85
N LEU A 35 -2.68 -1.81 12.86
CA LEU A 35 -3.95 -1.09 12.90
C LEU A 35 -4.98 -1.83 12.05
N GLU A 36 -6.15 -2.08 12.61
CA GLU A 36 -7.25 -2.73 11.92
C GLU A 36 -8.52 -1.86 11.98
N GLY A 37 -9.26 -1.82 10.88
CA GLY A 37 -10.54 -1.15 10.76
C GLY A 37 -11.58 -2.05 10.09
N HIS A 38 -12.83 -1.82 10.44
CA HIS A 38 -13.99 -2.43 9.80
C HIS A 38 -15.07 -1.37 9.62
N VAL A 39 -15.75 -1.41 8.49
CA VAL A 39 -16.91 -0.56 8.20
C VAL A 39 -18.04 -1.40 7.63
N ASP A 40 -19.24 -1.11 8.11
CA ASP A 40 -20.49 -1.59 7.53
C ASP A 40 -21.44 -0.39 7.37
N GLY A 41 -21.13 0.45 6.37
CA GLY A 41 -21.82 1.70 6.10
C GLY A 41 -22.64 1.67 4.82
N ASP A 42 -23.32 2.78 4.54
CA ASP A 42 -24.08 2.99 3.32
C ASP A 42 -23.20 3.44 2.12
N ILE A 43 -21.99 3.93 2.38
CA ILE A 43 -20.98 4.28 1.38
C ILE A 43 -20.15 3.05 0.99
N CYS A 44 -19.62 2.31 1.97
CA CYS A 44 -18.81 1.13 1.74
C CYS A 44 -18.93 0.11 2.88
N ARG A 45 -18.55 -1.13 2.58
CA ARG A 45 -18.44 -2.23 3.53
C ARG A 45 -17.11 -2.91 3.36
N GLY A 46 -16.41 -3.23 4.44
CA GLY A 46 -15.12 -3.89 4.30
C GLY A 46 -14.23 -3.82 5.51
N ARG A 47 -13.02 -4.34 5.31
CA ARG A 47 -11.95 -4.38 6.30
C ARG A 47 -10.71 -3.72 5.74
N PHE A 48 -9.93 -3.13 6.64
CA PHE A 48 -8.68 -2.49 6.35
C PHE A 48 -7.65 -2.85 7.41
N GLN A 49 -6.41 -3.04 7.00
CA GLN A 49 -5.27 -3.20 7.89
C GLN A 49 -4.10 -2.35 7.41
N ALA A 50 -3.44 -1.68 8.35
CA ALA A 50 -2.18 -0.99 8.17
C ALA A 50 -1.17 -1.49 9.20
N ASN A 51 -0.06 -2.04 8.73
CA ASN A 51 0.99 -2.62 9.54
C ASN A 51 2.32 -1.92 9.23
N PRO A 52 2.69 -0.86 9.98
CA PRO A 52 4.01 -0.25 9.85
C PRO A 52 5.12 -1.26 10.15
N ALA A 53 6.00 -1.50 9.19
CA ALA A 53 7.14 -2.39 9.29
C ALA A 53 8.43 -1.58 9.46
N GLY A 54 8.54 -0.91 10.60
CA GLY A 54 9.60 0.08 10.86
C GLY A 54 9.21 1.50 10.40
N PRO A 55 10.19 2.42 10.26
CA PRO A 55 9.89 3.85 10.06
C PRO A 55 9.59 4.23 8.61
N TYR A 56 9.93 3.36 7.64
CA TYR A 56 9.88 3.68 6.21
C TYR A 56 9.09 2.67 5.37
N CYS A 57 8.45 1.68 6.00
CA CYS A 57 7.72 0.65 5.29
C CYS A 57 6.35 0.45 5.93
N LEU A 58 5.34 0.28 5.10
CA LEU A 58 3.96 0.04 5.49
C LEU A 58 3.41 -1.12 4.68
N VAL A 59 2.88 -2.13 5.38
CA VAL A 59 2.13 -3.22 4.76
C VAL A 59 0.64 -2.93 4.93
N ILE A 60 -0.08 -2.84 3.82
CA ILE A 60 -1.51 -2.59 3.79
C ILE A 60 -2.22 -3.84 3.25
N TRP A 61 -3.34 -4.19 3.87
CA TRP A 61 -4.32 -5.06 3.26
C TRP A 61 -5.69 -4.44 3.38
N HIS A 62 -6.51 -4.57 2.34
CA HIS A 62 -7.91 -4.22 2.45
C HIS A 62 -8.78 -5.08 1.56
N ASP A 63 -10.05 -5.16 1.95
CA ASP A 63 -11.13 -5.79 1.21
C ASP A 63 -12.37 -4.94 1.40
N ILE A 64 -12.64 -4.07 0.42
CA ILE A 64 -13.64 -3.01 0.51
C ILE A 64 -14.55 -3.10 -0.70
N THR A 65 -15.86 -3.14 -0.43
CA THR A 65 -16.91 -3.01 -1.43
C THR A 65 -17.56 -1.64 -1.32
N PHE A 66 -17.56 -0.88 -2.41
CA PHE A 66 -18.23 0.42 -2.49
C PHE A 66 -19.72 0.20 -2.80
N MET A 67 -20.59 0.63 -1.88
CA MET A 67 -22.05 0.49 -2.02
C MET A 67 -22.66 1.63 -2.83
N ARG A 68 -21.96 2.77 -2.90
CA ARG A 68 -22.32 3.94 -3.70
C ARG A 68 -21.09 4.47 -4.42
N GLU A 69 -21.34 5.23 -5.47
CA GLU A 69 -20.27 5.92 -6.16
C GLU A 69 -19.69 7.02 -5.28
N MET A 70 -18.37 7.17 -5.25
CA MET A 70 -17.70 8.25 -4.54
C MET A 70 -16.40 8.66 -5.23
N ASN A 71 -15.96 9.90 -4.97
CA ASN A 71 -14.59 10.30 -5.25
C ASN A 71 -13.72 9.92 -4.05
N PHE A 72 -12.77 9.02 -4.28
CA PHE A 72 -11.84 8.53 -3.26
C PHE A 72 -10.47 9.15 -3.50
N SER A 73 -9.95 9.86 -2.50
CA SER A 73 -8.67 10.56 -2.62
C SER A 73 -7.60 9.89 -1.79
N GLU A 74 -6.47 9.58 -2.42
CA GLU A 74 -5.26 9.17 -1.74
C GLU A 74 -4.38 10.40 -1.56
N TYR A 75 -3.73 10.51 -0.40
CA TYR A 75 -2.75 11.56 -0.13
C TYR A 75 -1.45 10.93 0.35
N ALA A 76 -0.33 11.51 -0.06
CA ALA A 76 0.98 11.17 0.45
C ALA A 76 1.79 12.44 0.67
N MET A 77 2.43 12.55 1.84
CA MET A 77 3.30 13.69 2.16
C MET A 77 4.59 13.69 1.34
N THR A 78 5.13 12.51 1.07
CA THR A 78 6.35 12.29 0.30
C THR A 78 6.08 11.29 -0.80
N ASP A 79 7.03 11.20 -1.73
CA ASP A 79 7.01 10.13 -2.71
C ASP A 79 7.15 8.79 -2.01
N TYR A 80 6.65 7.73 -2.64
CA TYR A 80 6.84 6.38 -2.15
C TYR A 80 6.80 5.38 -3.29
N ALA A 81 7.55 4.31 -3.14
CA ALA A 81 7.44 3.13 -3.98
C ALA A 81 6.34 2.23 -3.41
N CYS A 82 5.54 1.61 -4.27
CA CYS A 82 4.49 0.69 -3.84
C CYS A 82 4.51 -0.56 -4.69
N LEU A 83 4.49 -1.73 -4.03
CA LEU A 83 4.22 -3.02 -4.65
C LEU A 83 2.83 -3.46 -4.23
N THR A 84 1.93 -3.66 -5.17
CA THR A 84 0.54 -4.06 -4.92
C THR A 84 0.24 -5.38 -5.61
N LEU A 85 -0.44 -6.29 -4.91
CA LEU A 85 -1.02 -7.52 -5.44
C LEU A 85 -2.54 -7.39 -5.39
N ASP A 86 -3.18 -7.44 -6.56
CA ASP A 86 -4.64 -7.46 -6.65
C ASP A 86 -5.16 -8.90 -6.48
N GLU A 87 -5.93 -9.11 -5.41
CA GLU A 87 -6.55 -10.40 -5.09
C GLU A 87 -7.97 -10.54 -5.65
N SER A 88 -8.44 -9.54 -6.41
CA SER A 88 -9.76 -9.56 -7.02
C SER A 88 -9.80 -10.58 -8.16
N PRO A 89 -10.93 -11.27 -8.39
CA PRO A 89 -11.11 -12.09 -9.59
C PRO A 89 -10.88 -11.25 -10.85
N ALA A 90 -10.26 -11.86 -11.87
CA ALA A 90 -9.61 -11.27 -13.05
C ALA A 90 -10.42 -10.32 -13.97
N SER A 91 -11.52 -9.73 -13.53
CA SER A 91 -12.38 -8.81 -14.29
C SER A 91 -12.07 -7.32 -14.11
N ASN A 92 -11.07 -6.93 -13.32
CA ASN A 92 -10.63 -5.53 -13.21
C ASN A 92 -9.13 -5.42 -13.56
N PRO A 93 -8.79 -5.09 -14.83
CA PRO A 93 -7.41 -4.99 -15.30
C PRO A 93 -6.67 -3.73 -14.81
N ALA A 94 -7.30 -2.90 -13.97
CA ALA A 94 -6.67 -1.77 -13.33
C ALA A 94 -7.21 -1.67 -11.90
N SER A 95 -6.34 -1.90 -10.91
CA SER A 95 -6.60 -1.40 -9.56
C SER A 95 -6.79 0.12 -9.70
N TYR A 96 -8.01 0.60 -9.46
CA TYR A 96 -8.40 1.98 -9.69
C TYR A 96 -7.32 2.94 -9.15
N GLY A 97 -6.76 3.79 -10.01
CA GLY A 97 -5.87 4.87 -9.60
C GLY A 97 -4.36 4.63 -9.66
N LEU A 98 -3.90 3.39 -9.85
CA LEU A 98 -2.47 3.11 -9.99
C LEU A 98 -2.02 3.34 -11.43
N GLN A 99 -1.98 4.58 -11.90
CA GLN A 99 -1.42 4.91 -13.22
C GLN A 99 -0.53 6.16 -13.14
N PRO A 100 0.71 6.11 -13.67
CA PRO A 100 1.34 4.94 -14.31
C PRO A 100 1.81 3.91 -13.26
N CYS A 101 1.54 2.62 -13.52
CA CYS A 101 2.13 1.49 -12.80
C CYS A 101 2.81 0.53 -13.79
N THR A 102 3.75 -0.26 -13.28
CA THR A 102 4.43 -1.30 -14.04
C THR A 102 3.90 -2.66 -13.61
N MET A 103 3.26 -3.37 -14.54
CA MET A 103 2.83 -4.75 -14.30
C MET A 103 4.05 -5.65 -14.08
N GLN A 104 3.93 -6.53 -13.10
CA GLN A 104 4.93 -7.53 -12.73
C GLN A 104 4.32 -8.94 -12.93
N GLU A 105 4.80 -9.94 -12.19
CA GLU A 105 4.30 -11.32 -12.29
C GLU A 105 2.86 -11.45 -11.76
N GLY A 106 2.00 -12.15 -12.51
CA GLY A 106 0.59 -12.36 -12.15
C GLY A 106 -0.22 -11.06 -12.08
N ASN A 107 -0.97 -10.87 -10.99
CA ASN A 107 -1.77 -9.67 -10.72
C ASN A 107 -1.01 -8.64 -9.86
N MET A 108 0.32 -8.70 -9.88
CA MET A 108 1.17 -7.79 -9.13
C MET A 108 1.56 -6.59 -10.00
N ALA A 109 1.55 -5.40 -9.41
CA ALA A 109 2.02 -4.17 -10.05
C ALA A 109 2.91 -3.40 -9.07
N SER A 110 3.93 -2.73 -9.61
CA SER A 110 4.78 -1.80 -8.86
C SER A 110 4.64 -0.40 -9.41
N LEU A 111 4.88 0.61 -8.57
CA LEU A 111 4.86 2.01 -8.99
C LEU A 111 5.69 2.87 -8.06
N VAL A 112 5.99 4.08 -8.51
CA VAL A 112 6.37 5.20 -7.65
C VAL A 112 5.27 6.24 -7.71
N GLN A 113 4.64 6.51 -6.57
CA GLN A 113 3.64 7.55 -6.44
C GLN A 113 4.34 8.85 -6.02
N ARG A 114 4.00 9.94 -6.70
CA ARG A 114 4.44 11.29 -6.34
C ARG A 114 3.66 11.80 -5.14
N ALA A 115 4.33 12.56 -4.27
CA ALA A 115 3.70 13.31 -3.19
C ALA A 115 2.55 14.17 -3.69
N GLY A 116 1.54 14.36 -2.84
CA GLY A 116 0.32 15.09 -3.16
C GLY A 116 -0.92 14.20 -3.08
N SER A 117 -2.00 14.66 -3.72
CA SER A 117 -3.28 13.96 -3.74
C SER A 117 -3.60 13.40 -5.12
N VAL A 118 -4.11 12.17 -5.17
CA VAL A 118 -4.69 11.56 -6.35
C VAL A 118 -6.13 11.20 -6.02
N THR A 119 -7.08 11.64 -6.85
CA THR A 119 -8.50 11.34 -6.66
C THR A 119 -9.00 10.46 -7.79
N ASN A 120 -9.63 9.34 -7.41
CA ASN A 120 -10.23 8.39 -8.33
C ASN A 120 -11.73 8.29 -8.08
N ARG A 121 -12.50 8.11 -9.15
CA ARG A 121 -13.94 7.86 -9.05
C ARG A 121 -14.15 6.36 -8.87
N MET A 122 -14.67 5.98 -7.70
CA MET A 122 -14.98 4.59 -7.35
C MET A 122 -16.43 4.29 -7.71
N PRO A 123 -16.71 3.37 -8.64
CA PRO A 123 -18.07 3.03 -9.02
C PRO A 123 -18.82 2.30 -7.91
N ALA A 124 -20.14 2.50 -7.82
CA ALA A 124 -21.00 1.67 -6.99
C ALA A 124 -20.91 0.19 -7.41
N GLY A 125 -20.87 -0.72 -6.44
CA GLY A 125 -20.71 -2.16 -6.66
C GLY A 125 -19.27 -2.61 -6.92
N SER A 126 -18.31 -1.69 -7.06
CA SER A 126 -16.90 -2.07 -7.19
C SER A 126 -16.36 -2.64 -5.89
N ARG A 127 -15.48 -3.63 -6.01
CA ARG A 127 -14.73 -4.21 -4.89
C ARG A 127 -13.25 -4.05 -5.16
N SER A 128 -12.53 -3.56 -4.16
CA SER A 128 -11.07 -3.49 -4.15
C SER A 128 -10.57 -4.44 -3.07
N ARG A 129 -9.77 -5.43 -3.48
CA ARG A 129 -9.13 -6.35 -2.56
C ARG A 129 -7.66 -6.47 -2.91
N THR A 130 -6.80 -5.83 -2.12
CA THR A 130 -5.37 -5.73 -2.44
C THR A 130 -4.49 -5.95 -1.22
N ARG A 131 -3.28 -6.44 -1.47
CA ARG A 131 -2.15 -6.37 -0.53
C ARG A 131 -1.11 -5.43 -1.10
N SER A 132 -0.60 -4.52 -0.29
CA SER A 132 0.39 -3.54 -0.73
C SER A 132 1.54 -3.41 0.27
N ILE A 133 2.74 -3.21 -0.24
CA ILE A 133 3.89 -2.75 0.53
C ILE A 133 4.28 -1.38 -0.01
N CYS A 134 4.12 -0.35 0.82
CA CYS A 134 4.55 1.00 0.51
C CYS A 134 5.88 1.28 1.22
N ILE A 135 6.86 1.81 0.49
CA ILE A 135 8.22 2.02 0.95
C ILE A 135 8.63 3.47 0.67
N LEU A 136 9.03 4.19 1.72
CA LEU A 136 9.53 5.55 1.62
C LEU A 136 10.97 5.57 1.04
N PRO A 137 11.36 6.65 0.32
CA PRO A 137 12.70 6.82 -0.24
C PRO A 137 13.83 6.56 0.75
N ASP A 138 13.64 6.97 2.01
CA ASP A 138 14.62 6.83 3.10
C ASP A 138 15.07 5.39 3.34
N TYR A 139 14.19 4.41 3.15
CA TYR A 139 14.57 3.00 3.22
C TYR A 139 15.65 2.66 2.19
N PHE A 140 15.48 3.13 0.96
CA PHE A 140 16.43 2.87 -0.12
C PHE A 140 17.73 3.65 0.10
N MET A 141 17.65 4.89 0.59
CA MET A 141 18.85 5.66 0.95
C MET A 141 19.67 4.96 2.04
N GLU A 142 19.02 4.37 3.06
CA GLU A 142 19.72 3.60 4.08
C GLU A 142 20.39 2.35 3.52
N LEU A 143 19.73 1.62 2.59
CA LEU A 143 20.34 0.50 1.89
C LEU A 143 21.57 0.93 1.06
N GLU A 144 21.46 2.02 0.30
CA GLU A 144 22.58 2.54 -0.50
C GLU A 144 23.76 2.99 0.38
N ASN A 145 23.48 3.58 1.55
CA ASN A 145 24.51 3.97 2.52
C ASN A 145 25.18 2.76 3.19
N GLN A 146 24.44 1.67 3.41
CA GLN A 146 24.98 0.43 3.99
C GLN A 146 25.85 -0.34 2.99
N TRP A 147 25.54 -0.29 1.69
CA TRP A 147 26.32 -0.94 0.63
C TRP A 147 26.68 0.02 -0.52
N PRO A 148 27.57 1.00 -0.28
CA PRO A 148 27.90 2.03 -1.26
C PRO A 148 28.44 1.43 -2.56
N GLY A 149 27.85 1.83 -3.69
CA GLY A 149 28.25 1.40 -5.03
C GLY A 149 27.85 -0.02 -5.43
N GLN A 150 27.33 -0.83 -4.50
CA GLN A 150 26.78 -2.16 -4.81
C GLN A 150 25.26 -2.09 -5.02
N ILE A 151 24.58 -1.25 -4.25
CA ILE A 151 23.15 -0.99 -4.37
C ILE A 151 22.99 0.44 -4.86
N LYS A 152 22.18 0.63 -5.92
CA LYS A 152 21.80 1.94 -6.43
C LYS A 152 20.51 1.87 -7.25
N GLY A 153 19.67 2.89 -7.14
CA GLY A 153 18.53 3.10 -8.04
C GLY A 153 17.36 2.13 -7.81
N LEU A 154 17.28 1.52 -6.62
CA LEU A 154 16.20 0.60 -6.26
C LEU A 154 14.83 1.29 -6.23
N PHE A 155 14.77 2.56 -5.83
CA PHE A 155 13.53 3.33 -5.81
C PHE A 155 12.93 3.44 -7.23
N ASP A 156 13.75 3.85 -8.21
CA ASP A 156 13.32 4.01 -9.60
C ASP A 156 13.01 2.67 -10.28
N ALA A 157 13.59 1.56 -9.78
CA ALA A 157 13.31 0.22 -10.30
C ALA A 157 11.84 -0.20 -10.12
N PHE A 158 11.08 0.41 -9.21
CA PHE A 158 9.63 0.15 -9.08
C PHE A 158 8.82 0.66 -10.27
N CYS A 159 9.38 1.54 -11.11
CA CYS A 159 8.77 1.99 -12.36
C CYS A 159 9.21 1.16 -13.58
N GLN A 160 9.90 0.03 -13.37
CA GLN A 160 10.45 -0.79 -14.44
C GLN A 160 10.01 -2.26 -14.28
N PRO A 161 9.86 -3.03 -15.37
CA PRO A 161 9.60 -4.45 -15.28
C PRO A 161 10.77 -5.15 -14.59
N TRP A 162 10.48 -6.02 -13.62
CA TRP A 162 11.51 -6.75 -12.89
C TRP A 162 11.92 -8.03 -13.62
N PRO A 163 13.15 -8.53 -13.39
CA PRO A 163 13.54 -9.85 -13.86
C PRO A 163 12.57 -10.93 -13.35
N PRO A 164 12.18 -11.94 -14.17
CA PRO A 164 11.13 -12.90 -13.80
C PRO A 164 11.37 -13.62 -12.46
N GLY A 165 12.62 -13.97 -12.14
CA GLY A 165 12.96 -14.60 -10.86
C GLY A 165 12.70 -13.71 -9.64
N ILE A 166 12.95 -12.39 -9.78
CA ILE A 166 12.68 -11.40 -8.73
C ILE A 166 11.17 -11.17 -8.59
N ALA A 167 10.48 -10.99 -9.72
CA ALA A 167 9.03 -10.81 -9.74
C ALA A 167 8.29 -12.00 -9.12
N LEU A 168 8.70 -13.23 -9.45
CA LEU A 168 8.13 -14.45 -8.88
C LEU A 168 8.41 -14.60 -7.38
N ALA A 169 9.63 -14.26 -6.93
CA ALA A 169 9.98 -14.27 -5.51
C ALA A 169 9.15 -13.25 -4.72
N ALA A 170 8.99 -12.04 -5.25
CA ALA A 170 8.16 -11.00 -4.66
C ALA A 170 6.68 -11.42 -4.60
N LEU A 171 6.12 -11.96 -5.69
CA LEU A 171 4.75 -12.49 -5.71
C LEU A 171 4.54 -13.59 -4.66
N THR A 172 5.50 -14.50 -4.54
CA THR A 172 5.47 -15.58 -3.54
C THR A 172 5.45 -15.01 -2.11
N ALA A 173 6.27 -14.00 -1.83
CA ALA A 173 6.30 -13.33 -0.53
C ALA A 173 4.99 -12.59 -0.23
N MET A 174 4.48 -11.80 -1.20
CA MET A 174 3.21 -11.07 -1.09
C MET A 174 2.02 -11.99 -0.80
N SER A 175 2.03 -13.20 -1.36
CA SER A 175 0.98 -14.21 -1.15
C SER A 175 1.00 -14.83 0.25
N LYS A 176 2.05 -14.61 1.04
CA LYS A 176 2.18 -15.10 2.43
C LYS A 176 1.84 -14.06 3.48
N LEU A 177 1.70 -12.79 3.09
CA LEU A 177 1.28 -11.74 4.02
C LEU A 177 -0.16 -12.02 4.48
N PRO A 178 -0.39 -12.14 5.80
CA PRO A 178 -1.74 -12.35 6.32
C PRO A 178 -2.63 -11.12 6.04
N PRO A 179 -3.94 -11.33 5.86
CA PRO A 179 -4.93 -10.26 5.84
C PRO A 179 -5.31 -9.78 7.25
#